data_AF-A0A2P2JA72-F1
#
_entry.id   AF-A0A2P2JA72-F1
#
_cell.length_a   1.000
_cell.length_b   1.000
_cell.length_c   1.000
_cell.angle_alpha   90.00
_cell.angle_beta   90.00
_cell.angle_gamma   90.00
#
_symmetry.space_group_name_H-M   'P 1'
#
loop_
_entity.id
_entity.type
_entity.pdbx_description
1 polymer ?
#
loop_
_entity_poly.entity_id
_entity_poly.type
_entity_poly.pdbx_seq_one_letter_code
_entity_poly.pdbx_strand_id
1 'polypeptide(L)'
;MALPMLMEIGLERGFRTALSEFILMQLQLAPVFFTFSLGTKTHYYGRTLLHGGAKYRPTGRGFVVFHAKFADNYRLYSRSHFVKGIEMMILLVVYEIFGQPYRSAVAYVLITVSMWFMVGTWLFTPFLFNPSGFEWQKIVDDWTDWNKWITNRGGIGVPPEKSWESWWEEEQEHLHHSGKRGIVAEILLSLRFFVYQYGLVYHLTITKKTKSFLVYGISWLVIFLILFVMKTVSVGRRKFSADFQLVFRLIKGLIFLTFISILVTLIALPHMTVQDIIVCILAFMPTGWGMLLIAQACKPLVQQAGFWGSIRTLARGYEIVMGLLLFTPVAFLAWFPFVSEFQTRMLFNQAFSRGLQISRILGGHRKDRSSRNKE
;
A
#
# COMPACT_ATOMS: atom_id res chain seq x y z
N MET A 1 25.17 -10.09 -0.35
CA MET A 1 25.17 -10.83 -1.64
C MET A 1 26.15 -10.23 -2.65
N ALA A 2 26.32 -8.89 -2.72
CA ALA A 2 27.25 -8.28 -3.68
C ALA A 2 28.74 -8.51 -3.39
N LEU A 3 29.16 -8.51 -2.11
CA LEU A 3 30.56 -8.70 -1.72
C LEU A 3 31.13 -10.09 -2.09
N PRO A 4 30.45 -11.21 -1.78
CA PRO A 4 30.92 -12.54 -2.20
C PRO A 4 31.08 -12.67 -3.72
N MET A 5 30.09 -12.17 -4.48
CA MET A 5 30.12 -12.19 -5.95
C MET A 5 31.26 -11.34 -6.51
N LEU A 6 31.49 -10.14 -5.96
CA LEU A 6 32.59 -9.28 -6.38
C LEU A 6 33.95 -9.92 -6.11
N MET A 7 34.08 -10.67 -5.01
CA MET A 7 35.31 -11.40 -4.68
C MET A 7 35.53 -12.60 -5.60
N GLU A 8 34.49 -13.36 -5.89
CA GLU A 8 34.53 -14.47 -6.86
C GLU A 8 34.98 -13.98 -8.24
N ILE A 9 34.31 -12.97 -8.78
CA ILE A 9 34.65 -12.40 -10.10
C ILE A 9 36.03 -11.74 -10.08
N GLY A 10 36.41 -11.12 -8.96
CA GLY A 10 37.74 -10.54 -8.77
C GLY A 10 38.86 -11.57 -8.82
N LEU A 11 38.63 -12.75 -8.23
CA LEU A 11 39.57 -13.86 -8.22
C LEU A 11 39.63 -14.58 -9.58
N GLU A 12 38.48 -14.78 -10.24
CA GLU A 12 38.40 -15.52 -11.50
C GLU A 12 38.77 -14.68 -12.74
N ARG A 13 38.37 -13.40 -12.77
CA ARG A 13 38.41 -12.56 -13.98
C ARG A 13 39.15 -11.24 -13.78
N GLY A 14 39.75 -11.04 -12.61
CA GLY A 14 40.53 -9.87 -12.26
C GLY A 14 39.70 -8.70 -11.72
N PHE A 15 40.34 -7.86 -10.90
CA PHE A 15 39.69 -6.78 -10.15
C PHE A 15 39.02 -5.71 -11.03
N ARG A 16 39.62 -5.36 -12.18
CA ARG A 16 39.04 -4.38 -13.12
C ARG A 16 37.72 -4.84 -13.70
N THR A 17 37.63 -6.13 -14.06
CA THR A 17 36.42 -6.76 -14.58
C THR A 17 35.35 -6.78 -13.50
N ALA A 18 35.72 -7.22 -12.29
CA ALA A 18 34.81 -7.25 -11.14
C ALA A 18 34.24 -5.87 -10.80
N LEU A 19 35.07 -4.81 -10.80
CA LEU A 19 34.61 -3.44 -10.56
C LEU A 19 33.66 -2.95 -11.67
N SER A 20 33.98 -3.26 -12.94
CA SER A 20 33.14 -2.88 -14.07
C SER A 20 31.78 -3.56 -14.03
N GLU A 21 31.76 -4.88 -13.78
CA GLU A 21 30.52 -5.64 -13.62
C GLU A 21 29.71 -5.17 -12.40
N PHE A 22 30.37 -4.87 -11.29
CA PHE A 22 29.69 -4.33 -10.10
C PHE A 22 28.98 -3.00 -10.40
N ILE A 23 29.64 -2.07 -11.10
CA ILE A 23 29.04 -0.79 -11.51
C ILE A 23 27.85 -1.05 -12.44
N LEU A 24 27.99 -1.94 -13.43
CA LEU A 24 26.90 -2.29 -14.34
C LEU A 24 25.69 -2.87 -13.58
N MET A 25 25.91 -3.73 -12.59
CA MET A 25 24.83 -4.25 -11.75
C MET A 25 24.10 -3.15 -10.96
N GLN A 26 24.82 -2.13 -10.47
CA GLN A 26 24.18 -1.00 -9.79
C GLN A 26 23.31 -0.20 -10.77
N LEU A 27 23.83 0.08 -11.98
CA LEU A 27 23.12 0.82 -13.03
C LEU A 27 21.87 0.06 -13.54
N GLN A 28 21.90 -1.27 -13.53
CA GLN A 28 20.76 -2.14 -13.86
C GLN A 28 19.76 -2.30 -12.70
N LEU A 29 19.95 -1.57 -11.59
CA LEU A 29 19.09 -1.61 -10.41
C LEU A 29 19.01 -2.99 -9.75
N ALA A 30 20.07 -3.80 -9.85
CA ALA A 30 20.14 -5.09 -9.17
C ALA A 30 19.87 -4.99 -7.64
N PRO A 31 20.37 -3.98 -6.89
CA PRO A 31 20.05 -3.85 -5.47
C PRO A 31 18.55 -3.66 -5.18
N VAL A 32 17.83 -2.96 -6.07
CA VAL A 32 16.38 -2.76 -5.98
C VAL A 32 15.68 -4.10 -6.17
N PHE A 33 16.02 -4.83 -7.25
CA PHE A 33 15.46 -6.14 -7.52
C PHE A 33 15.71 -7.14 -6.37
N PHE A 34 16.95 -7.23 -5.87
CA PHE A 34 17.29 -8.18 -4.81
C PHE A 34 16.62 -7.83 -3.48
N THR A 35 16.56 -6.55 -3.11
CA THR A 35 15.88 -6.11 -1.89
C THR A 35 14.39 -6.43 -1.94
N PHE A 36 13.75 -6.24 -3.10
CA PHE A 36 12.36 -6.62 -3.32
C PHE A 36 12.15 -8.15 -3.29
N SER A 37 12.99 -8.91 -4.00
CA SER A 37 12.92 -10.37 -4.03
C SER A 37 13.09 -10.98 -2.63
N LEU A 38 14.01 -10.43 -1.83
CA LEU A 38 14.20 -10.86 -0.45
C LEU A 38 12.97 -10.54 0.41
N GLY A 39 12.35 -9.37 0.23
CA GLY A 39 11.09 -9.01 0.89
C GLY A 39 9.97 -10.03 0.65
N THR A 40 9.83 -10.49 -0.59
CA THR A 40 8.90 -11.56 -0.98
C THR A 40 9.19 -12.85 -0.20
N LYS A 41 10.45 -13.30 -0.22
CA LYS A 41 10.87 -14.52 0.47
C LYS A 41 10.62 -14.42 1.97
N THR A 42 11.06 -13.34 2.62
CA THR A 42 10.89 -13.13 4.05
C THR A 42 9.41 -13.10 4.45
N HIS A 43 8.54 -12.44 3.68
CA HIS A 43 7.11 -12.38 4.00
C HIS A 43 6.47 -13.78 3.96
N TYR A 44 6.62 -14.52 2.86
CA TYR A 44 5.94 -15.81 2.72
C TYR A 44 6.58 -16.91 3.56
N TYR A 45 7.90 -16.85 3.78
CA TYR A 45 8.58 -17.73 4.73
C TYR A 45 8.08 -17.49 6.16
N GLY A 46 8.02 -16.23 6.60
CA GLY A 46 7.48 -15.87 7.92
C GLY A 46 6.02 -16.28 8.10
N ARG A 47 5.17 -16.03 7.10
CA ARG A 47 3.76 -16.45 7.11
C ARG A 47 3.62 -17.97 7.24
N THR A 48 4.45 -18.74 6.53
CA THR A 48 4.45 -20.20 6.62
C THR A 48 4.90 -20.68 7.99
N LEU A 49 5.87 -20.02 8.61
CA LEU A 49 6.31 -20.35 9.97
C LEU A 49 5.23 -20.06 11.03
N LEU A 50 4.49 -18.95 10.91
CA LEU A 50 3.50 -18.52 11.90
C LEU A 50 2.15 -19.23 11.75
N HIS A 51 1.75 -19.53 10.51
CA HIS A 51 0.39 -19.99 10.20
C HIS A 51 0.34 -21.27 9.36
N GLY A 52 1.45 -21.70 8.76
CA GLY A 52 1.45 -22.77 7.76
C GLY A 52 0.82 -22.34 6.43
N GLY A 53 0.25 -23.31 5.70
CA GLY A 53 -0.53 -23.02 4.49
C GLY A 53 0.29 -22.58 3.28
N ALA A 54 1.42 -23.24 3.03
CA ALA A 54 2.21 -22.99 1.82
C ALA A 54 1.35 -23.24 0.57
N LYS A 55 1.24 -22.24 -0.30
CA LYS A 55 0.47 -22.30 -1.55
C LYS A 55 1.42 -22.21 -2.73
N TYR A 56 1.33 -23.17 -3.65
CA TYR A 56 2.01 -23.04 -4.93
C TYR A 56 1.36 -21.92 -5.75
N ARG A 57 2.16 -20.95 -6.18
CA ARG A 57 1.77 -19.94 -7.16
C ARG A 57 2.51 -20.27 -8.46
N PRO A 58 1.80 -20.59 -9.55
CA PRO A 58 2.45 -20.92 -10.82
C PRO A 58 3.25 -19.70 -11.31
N THR A 59 4.53 -19.91 -11.55
CA THR A 59 5.35 -18.95 -12.29
C THR A 59 5.05 -19.18 -13.77
N GLY A 60 4.36 -18.23 -14.41
CA GLY A 60 4.02 -18.33 -15.82
C GLY A 60 5.28 -18.61 -16.66
N ARG A 61 5.24 -19.63 -17.53
CA ARG A 61 6.31 -19.90 -18.51
C ARG A 61 6.04 -19.04 -19.74
N GLY A 62 6.63 -17.85 -19.79
CA GLY A 62 6.50 -16.94 -20.93
C GLY A 62 7.55 -15.84 -20.89
N PHE A 63 7.87 -15.26 -22.04
CA PHE A 63 8.73 -14.09 -22.14
C PHE A 63 8.03 -12.93 -21.42
N VAL A 64 8.65 -12.35 -20.39
CA VAL A 64 8.08 -11.26 -19.57
C VAL A 64 8.14 -9.93 -20.34
N VAL A 65 7.41 -9.87 -21.45
CA VAL A 65 7.24 -8.67 -22.29
C VAL A 65 5.94 -7.96 -21.97
N PHE A 66 5.02 -8.65 -21.32
CA PHE A 66 3.67 -8.15 -21.12
C PHE A 66 3.59 -7.26 -19.89
N HIS A 67 2.93 -6.14 -20.08
CA HIS A 67 2.53 -5.24 -19.02
C HIS A 67 1.58 -5.96 -18.04
N ALA A 68 1.99 -6.03 -16.77
CA ALA A 68 1.13 -6.46 -15.66
C ALA A 68 0.28 -5.28 -15.21
N LYS A 69 -1.04 -5.47 -15.11
CA LYS A 69 -1.94 -4.39 -14.70
C LYS A 69 -1.66 -3.95 -13.26
N PHE A 70 -1.95 -2.70 -12.94
CA PHE A 70 -1.87 -2.19 -11.57
C PHE A 70 -2.64 -3.07 -10.57
N ALA A 71 -3.86 -3.51 -10.91
CA ALA A 71 -4.65 -4.37 -10.03
C ALA A 71 -3.98 -5.74 -9.76
N ASP A 72 -3.29 -6.31 -10.74
CA ASP A 72 -2.53 -7.56 -10.57
C ASP A 72 -1.34 -7.35 -9.62
N ASN A 73 -0.54 -6.32 -9.89
CA ASN A 73 0.59 -5.95 -9.03
C ASN A 73 0.14 -5.64 -7.60
N TYR A 74 -0.97 -4.92 -7.44
CA TYR A 74 -1.56 -4.61 -6.14
C TYR A 74 -1.97 -5.88 -5.38
N ARG A 75 -2.69 -6.80 -6.03
CA ARG A 75 -3.10 -8.05 -5.40
C ARG A 75 -1.92 -8.92 -4.97
N LEU A 76 -0.87 -8.98 -5.78
CA LEU A 76 0.31 -9.80 -5.51
C LEU A 76 1.19 -9.24 -4.38
N TYR A 77 1.34 -7.91 -4.33
CA TYR A 77 2.35 -7.27 -3.48
C TYR A 77 1.78 -6.43 -2.32
N SER A 78 0.47 -6.29 -2.20
CA SER A 78 -0.18 -5.49 -1.14
C SER A 78 0.31 -5.87 0.27
N ARG A 79 0.18 -7.15 0.68
CA ARG A 79 0.58 -7.60 2.03
C ARG A 79 2.07 -7.81 2.21
N SER A 80 2.76 -8.22 1.14
CA SER A 80 4.17 -8.59 1.21
C SER A 80 5.08 -7.37 1.20
N HIS A 81 4.71 -6.31 0.48
CA HIS A 81 5.55 -5.13 0.26
C HIS A 81 4.83 -3.81 0.56
N PHE A 82 3.68 -3.55 -0.06
CA PHE A 82 3.09 -2.20 -0.05
C PHE A 82 2.68 -1.73 1.33
N VAL A 83 1.94 -2.57 2.06
CA VAL A 83 1.59 -2.30 3.46
C VAL A 83 2.84 -2.06 4.30
N LYS A 84 3.83 -2.96 4.21
CA LYS A 84 5.08 -2.85 4.99
C LYS A 84 5.91 -1.61 4.63
N GLY A 85 5.94 -1.25 3.35
CA GLY A 85 6.62 -0.07 2.84
C GLY A 85 5.96 1.20 3.33
N ILE A 86 4.63 1.28 3.33
CA ILE A 86 3.87 2.40 3.88
C ILE A 86 4.04 2.48 5.40
N GLU A 87 3.99 1.36 6.12
CA GLU A 87 4.26 1.32 7.56
C GLU A 87 5.66 1.86 7.89
N MET A 88 6.68 1.41 7.15
CA MET A 88 8.06 1.87 7.33
C MET A 88 8.22 3.35 6.94
N MET A 89 7.58 3.80 5.86
CA MET A 89 7.55 5.20 5.46
C MET A 89 6.96 6.09 6.55
N ILE A 90 5.83 5.70 7.14
CA ILE A 90 5.19 6.41 8.25
C ILE A 90 6.15 6.52 9.45
N LEU A 91 6.87 5.45 9.79
CA LEU A 91 7.86 5.46 10.87
C LEU A 91 9.03 6.40 10.58
N LEU A 92 9.53 6.44 9.34
CA LEU A 92 10.61 7.34 8.96
C LEU A 92 10.17 8.81 9.01
N VAL A 93 8.94 9.12 8.59
CA VAL A 93 8.35 10.46 8.70
C VAL A 93 8.19 10.86 10.16
N VAL A 94 7.68 9.97 11.02
CA VAL A 94 7.59 10.22 12.46
C VAL A 94 8.97 10.47 13.06
N TYR A 95 9.97 9.68 12.66
CA TYR A 95 11.35 9.84 13.11
C TYR A 95 11.98 11.15 12.63
N GLU A 96 11.61 11.65 11.44
CA GLU A 96 12.05 12.95 10.94
C GLU A 96 11.42 14.11 11.73
N ILE A 97 10.11 14.03 12.01
CA ILE A 97 9.36 15.09 12.72
C ILE A 97 9.81 15.21 14.19
N PHE A 98 10.06 14.09 14.86
CA PHE A 98 10.36 14.03 16.30
C PHE A 98 11.80 13.62 16.63
N GLY A 99 12.65 13.48 15.61
CA GLY A 99 14.05 13.17 15.77
C GLY A 99 14.75 14.23 16.63
N GLN A 100 15.70 13.78 17.45
CA GLN A 100 16.42 14.68 18.34
C GLN A 100 17.24 15.72 17.56
N PRO A 101 17.12 17.03 17.89
CA PRO A 101 17.74 18.11 17.12
C PRO A 101 19.28 18.14 17.20
N TYR A 102 19.90 17.40 18.12
CA TYR A 102 21.36 17.37 18.26
C TYR A 102 22.06 16.45 17.27
N ARG A 103 21.33 15.61 16.52
CA ARG A 103 21.94 14.80 15.44
C ARG A 103 22.09 15.70 14.21
N SER A 104 23.32 15.83 13.72
CA SER A 104 23.57 16.54 12.47
C SER A 104 22.73 15.95 11.33
N ALA A 105 22.34 16.77 10.35
CA ALA A 105 21.59 16.31 9.18
C ALA A 105 22.29 15.14 8.47
N VAL A 106 23.63 15.14 8.46
CA VAL A 106 24.46 14.06 7.92
C VAL A 106 24.23 12.75 8.69
N ALA A 107 24.23 12.79 10.02
CA ALA A 107 23.98 11.60 10.83
C ALA A 107 22.56 11.04 10.61
N TYR A 108 21.55 11.90 10.48
CA TYR A 108 20.20 11.48 10.13
C TYR A 108 20.18 10.72 8.79
N VAL A 109 20.74 11.32 7.73
CA VAL A 109 20.76 10.73 6.39
C VAL A 109 21.50 9.40 6.39
N LEU A 110 22.67 9.31 7.02
CA LEU A 110 23.45 8.06 7.08
C LEU A 110 22.69 6.91 7.76
N ILE A 111 21.88 7.22 8.77
CA ILE A 111 21.08 6.20 9.48
C ILE A 111 19.84 5.80 8.67
N THR A 112 19.16 6.74 8.01
CA THR A 112 17.85 6.48 7.40
C THR A 112 17.91 6.14 5.90
N VAL A 113 19.00 6.44 5.19
CA VAL A 113 19.09 6.24 3.73
C VAL A 113 18.80 4.80 3.29
N SER A 114 19.28 3.81 4.03
CA SER A 114 19.04 2.39 3.74
C SER A 114 17.57 2.01 3.93
N MET A 115 16.88 2.60 4.91
CA MET A 115 15.46 2.37 5.18
C MET A 115 14.60 3.05 4.12
N TRP A 116 14.92 4.29 3.73
CA TRP A 116 14.27 4.98 2.62
C TRP A 116 14.46 4.25 1.29
N PHE A 117 15.65 3.71 1.04
CA PHE A 117 15.92 2.87 -0.13
C PHE A 117 15.04 1.60 -0.13
N MET A 118 14.89 0.95 1.03
CA MET A 118 14.01 -0.20 1.18
C MET A 118 12.53 0.16 0.96
N VAL A 119 12.06 1.30 1.50
CA VAL A 119 10.71 1.83 1.25
C VAL A 119 10.48 2.04 -0.24
N GLY A 120 11.34 2.80 -0.91
CA GLY A 120 11.22 3.07 -2.34
C GLY A 120 11.21 1.78 -3.16
N THR A 121 12.08 0.83 -2.80
CA THR A 121 12.12 -0.48 -3.42
C THR A 121 10.80 -1.24 -3.24
N TRP A 122 10.29 -1.38 -2.03
CA TRP A 122 9.06 -2.13 -1.77
C TRP A 122 7.83 -1.51 -2.43
N LEU A 123 7.75 -0.19 -2.52
CA LEU A 123 6.61 0.49 -3.12
C LEU A 123 6.65 0.50 -4.65
N PHE A 124 7.82 0.65 -5.27
CA PHE A 124 7.89 0.99 -6.70
C PHE A 124 8.53 -0.07 -7.61
N THR A 125 9.20 -1.10 -7.07
CA THR A 125 9.79 -2.18 -7.90
C THR A 125 8.79 -2.84 -8.85
N PRO A 126 7.54 -3.18 -8.43
CA PRO A 126 6.58 -3.82 -9.34
C PRO A 126 6.22 -2.98 -10.54
N PHE A 127 6.34 -1.65 -10.46
CA PHE A 127 6.04 -0.74 -11.57
C PHE A 127 7.29 -0.46 -12.39
N LEU A 128 8.45 -0.35 -11.72
CA LEU A 128 9.74 -0.09 -12.35
C LEU A 128 10.19 -1.24 -13.25
N PHE A 129 9.96 -2.49 -12.84
CA PHE A 129 10.28 -3.68 -13.62
C PHE A 129 9.11 -4.23 -14.44
N ASN A 130 8.08 -3.41 -14.67
CA ASN A 130 6.93 -3.75 -15.49
C ASN A 130 7.03 -3.11 -16.87
N PRO A 131 7.06 -3.89 -17.96
CA PRO A 131 7.03 -3.35 -19.32
C PRO A 131 5.83 -2.40 -19.52
N SER A 132 6.04 -1.26 -20.17
CA SER A 132 5.05 -0.18 -20.31
C SER A 132 4.46 0.32 -18.98
N GLY A 133 5.14 0.12 -17.85
CA GLY A 133 4.68 0.49 -16.52
C GLY A 133 4.50 2.01 -16.31
N PHE A 134 5.13 2.82 -17.16
CA PHE A 134 4.98 4.29 -17.17
C PHE A 134 4.42 4.82 -18.50
N GLU A 135 3.68 4.00 -19.25
CA GLU A 135 3.00 4.45 -20.47
C GLU A 135 1.61 5.03 -20.13
N TRP A 136 1.37 6.31 -20.44
CA TRP A 136 0.15 7.01 -20.05
C TRP A 136 -1.14 6.28 -20.41
N GLN A 137 -1.25 5.74 -21.63
CA GLN A 137 -2.44 4.99 -22.05
C GLN A 137 -2.68 3.75 -21.17
N LYS A 138 -1.62 3.03 -20.78
CA LYS A 138 -1.72 1.87 -19.90
C LYS A 138 -2.14 2.26 -18.49
N ILE A 139 -1.61 3.36 -17.98
CA ILE A 139 -2.00 3.89 -16.67
C ILE A 139 -3.50 4.25 -16.62
N VAL A 140 -4.04 4.86 -17.67
CA VAL A 140 -5.48 5.18 -17.73
C VAL A 140 -6.34 3.89 -17.77
N ASP A 141 -5.92 2.88 -18.54
CA ASP A 141 -6.59 1.58 -18.57
C ASP A 141 -6.53 0.88 -17.20
N ASP A 142 -5.37 0.92 -16.55
CA ASP A 142 -5.12 0.36 -15.21
C ASP A 142 -5.95 1.03 -14.13
N TRP A 143 -6.11 2.36 -14.20
CA TRP A 143 -6.99 3.11 -13.31
C TRP A 143 -8.43 2.60 -13.40
N THR A 144 -8.89 2.38 -14.62
CA THR A 144 -10.26 1.92 -14.90
C THR A 144 -10.46 0.48 -14.41
N ASP A 145 -9.50 -0.41 -14.68
CA ASP A 145 -9.51 -1.81 -14.23
C ASP A 145 -9.46 -1.92 -12.70
N TRP A 146 -8.57 -1.17 -12.04
CA TRP A 146 -8.47 -1.13 -10.58
C TRP A 146 -9.72 -0.56 -9.93
N ASN A 147 -10.29 0.53 -10.46
CA ASN A 147 -11.55 1.08 -9.94
C ASN A 147 -12.72 0.10 -10.07
N LYS A 148 -12.77 -0.65 -11.18
CA LYS A 148 -13.77 -1.70 -11.37
C LYS A 148 -13.58 -2.81 -10.36
N TRP A 149 -12.36 -3.31 -10.19
CA TRP A 149 -12.02 -4.37 -9.23
C TRP A 149 -12.30 -3.96 -7.78
N ILE A 150 -11.85 -2.77 -7.38
CA ILE A 150 -12.00 -2.24 -6.02
C ILE A 150 -13.45 -1.92 -5.70
N THR A 151 -14.35 -1.72 -6.69
CA THR A 151 -15.77 -1.38 -6.48
C THR A 151 -16.70 -2.59 -6.62
N ASN A 152 -16.31 -3.61 -7.38
CA ASN A 152 -17.12 -4.81 -7.58
C ASN A 152 -17.43 -5.51 -6.24
N ARG A 153 -18.65 -6.04 -6.10
CA ARG A 153 -19.01 -6.85 -4.93
C ARG A 153 -18.57 -8.29 -5.18
N GLY A 154 -18.11 -8.94 -4.12
CA GLY A 154 -17.79 -10.36 -4.16
C GLY A 154 -19.06 -11.22 -4.20
N GLY A 155 -18.85 -12.53 -4.20
CA GLY A 155 -19.90 -13.53 -4.15
C GLY A 155 -19.29 -14.93 -4.19
N ILE A 156 -20.12 -15.94 -3.88
CA ILE A 156 -19.69 -17.34 -3.96
C ILE A 156 -19.27 -17.63 -5.40
N GLY A 157 -18.03 -18.11 -5.58
CA GLY A 157 -17.46 -18.44 -6.89
C GLY A 157 -16.96 -17.25 -7.72
N VAL A 158 -17.02 -16.01 -7.21
CA VAL A 158 -16.43 -14.86 -7.91
C VAL A 158 -14.91 -14.87 -7.72
N PRO A 159 -14.11 -14.92 -8.80
CA PRO A 159 -12.67 -15.04 -8.68
C PRO A 159 -12.02 -13.75 -8.12
N PRO A 160 -10.90 -13.87 -7.36
CA PRO A 160 -10.15 -12.75 -6.77
C PRO A 160 -9.77 -11.65 -7.77
N GLU A 161 -9.53 -12.03 -9.02
CA GLU A 161 -9.11 -11.11 -10.08
C GLU A 161 -10.23 -10.14 -10.49
N LYS A 162 -11.49 -10.51 -10.26
CA LYS A 162 -12.67 -9.73 -10.65
C LYS A 162 -13.26 -8.91 -9.51
N SER A 163 -12.94 -9.23 -8.25
CA SER A 163 -13.53 -8.55 -7.10
C SER A 163 -12.55 -8.43 -5.93
N TRP A 164 -12.40 -7.21 -5.42
CA TRP A 164 -11.62 -6.93 -4.23
C TRP A 164 -12.10 -7.72 -3.01
N GLU A 165 -13.41 -7.91 -2.87
CA GLU A 165 -13.96 -8.62 -1.72
C GLU A 165 -13.54 -10.10 -1.73
N SER A 166 -13.57 -10.76 -2.88
CA SER A 166 -13.10 -12.15 -3.03
C SER A 166 -11.60 -12.25 -2.76
N TRP A 167 -10.79 -11.32 -3.31
CA TRP A 167 -9.34 -11.28 -3.05
C TRP A 167 -9.02 -11.05 -1.58
N TRP A 168 -9.72 -10.12 -0.93
CA TRP A 168 -9.51 -9.81 0.47
C TRP A 168 -9.76 -11.06 1.34
N GLU A 169 -10.82 -11.82 1.05
CA GLU A 169 -11.18 -13.02 1.81
C GLU A 169 -10.18 -14.16 1.57
N GLU A 170 -9.68 -14.34 0.34
CA GLU A 170 -8.58 -15.26 0.04
C GLU A 170 -7.30 -14.88 0.80
N GLU A 171 -6.95 -13.59 0.83
CA GLU A 171 -5.71 -13.13 1.43
C GLU A 171 -5.60 -13.51 2.92
N GLN A 172 -6.73 -13.62 3.61
CA GLN A 172 -6.80 -13.96 5.03
C GLN A 172 -7.18 -15.40 5.34
N GLU A 173 -7.32 -16.23 4.31
CA GLU A 173 -7.65 -17.64 4.49
C GLU A 173 -6.69 -18.37 5.44
N HIS A 174 -5.42 -17.98 5.43
CA HIS A 174 -4.39 -18.52 6.33
C HIS A 174 -4.70 -18.34 7.82
N LEU A 175 -5.42 -17.28 8.21
CA LEU A 175 -5.79 -17.03 9.60
C LEU A 175 -6.83 -18.04 10.11
N HIS A 176 -7.70 -18.55 9.23
CA HIS A 176 -8.68 -19.58 9.60
C HIS A 176 -8.02 -20.90 9.99
N HIS A 177 -6.90 -21.23 9.34
CA HIS A 177 -6.14 -22.44 9.62
C HIS A 177 -5.02 -22.23 10.65
N SER A 178 -4.86 -21.00 11.15
CA SER A 178 -3.82 -20.66 12.11
C SER A 178 -4.15 -21.21 13.50
N GLY A 179 -3.15 -21.81 14.15
CA GLY A 179 -3.26 -22.19 15.56
C GLY A 179 -3.35 -20.98 16.50
N LYS A 180 -3.74 -21.24 17.75
CA LYS A 180 -3.86 -20.19 18.81
C LYS A 180 -2.60 -19.35 18.96
N ARG A 181 -1.42 -19.97 18.89
CA ARG A 181 -0.11 -19.28 18.99
C ARG A 181 0.10 -18.26 17.85
N GLY A 182 -0.28 -18.60 16.62
CA GLY A 182 -0.18 -17.70 15.47
C GLY A 182 -1.15 -16.52 15.60
N ILE A 183 -2.38 -16.77 16.05
CA ILE A 183 -3.36 -15.69 16.31
C ILE A 183 -2.89 -14.75 17.42
N VAL A 184 -2.33 -15.29 18.51
CA VAL A 184 -1.74 -14.48 19.59
C VAL A 184 -0.56 -13.65 19.06
N ALA A 185 0.29 -14.22 18.21
CA ALA A 185 1.39 -13.49 17.59
C ALA A 185 0.89 -12.32 16.72
N GLU A 186 -0.16 -12.52 15.90
CA GLU A 186 -0.78 -11.46 15.10
C GLU A 186 -1.33 -10.31 15.96
N ILE A 187 -2.00 -10.65 17.07
CA ILE A 187 -2.52 -9.65 18.01
C ILE A 187 -1.35 -8.89 18.65
N LEU A 188 -0.35 -9.60 19.18
CA LEU A 188 0.83 -9.00 19.82
C LEU A 188 1.59 -8.07 18.87
N LEU A 189 1.80 -8.50 17.63
CA LEU A 189 2.44 -7.69 16.61
C LEU A 189 1.59 -6.45 16.29
N SER A 190 0.27 -6.57 16.24
CA SER A 190 -0.64 -5.46 15.99
C SER A 190 -0.70 -4.45 17.14
N LEU A 191 -0.34 -4.84 18.37
CA LEU A 191 -0.28 -3.91 19.52
C LEU A 191 0.67 -2.73 19.29
N ARG A 192 1.68 -2.88 18.41
CA ARG A 192 2.65 -1.82 18.08
C ARG A 192 1.98 -0.52 17.61
N PHE A 193 0.85 -0.62 16.90
CA PHE A 193 0.15 0.56 16.38
C PHE A 193 -0.46 1.43 17.49
N PHE A 194 -0.92 0.79 18.58
CA PHE A 194 -1.48 1.49 19.73
C PHE A 194 -0.38 2.16 20.56
N VAL A 195 0.81 1.54 20.63
CA VAL A 195 2.00 2.15 21.25
C VAL A 195 2.42 3.41 20.47
N TYR A 196 2.36 3.37 19.13
CA TYR A 196 2.64 4.56 18.31
C TYR A 196 1.65 5.69 18.56
N GLN A 197 0.35 5.41 18.58
CA GLN A 197 -0.65 6.43 18.93
C GLN A 197 -0.41 6.99 20.32
N TYR A 198 -0.13 6.13 21.31
CA TYR A 198 0.17 6.57 22.66
C TYR A 198 1.31 7.59 22.67
N GLY A 199 2.44 7.30 22.03
CA GLY A 199 3.57 8.22 21.94
C GLY A 199 3.20 9.54 21.24
N LEU A 200 2.57 9.45 20.06
CA LEU A 200 2.24 10.62 19.22
C LEU A 200 1.22 11.57 19.86
N VAL A 201 0.22 11.04 20.57
CA VAL A 201 -0.79 11.86 21.25
C VAL A 201 -0.17 12.77 22.31
N TYR A 202 0.89 12.32 22.99
CA TYR A 202 1.62 13.16 23.95
C TYR A 202 2.57 14.16 23.29
N HIS A 203 2.79 14.11 21.98
CA HIS A 203 3.54 15.15 21.28
C HIS A 203 2.66 16.32 20.80
N LEU A 204 1.32 16.17 20.84
CA LEU A 204 0.38 17.21 20.46
C LEU A 204 0.51 18.45 21.37
N THR A 205 0.39 19.64 20.78
CA THR A 205 0.52 20.91 21.51
C THR A 205 -0.50 21.03 22.65
N ILE A 206 -1.73 20.57 22.43
CA ILE A 206 -2.82 20.58 23.43
C ILE A 206 -2.50 19.71 24.66
N THR A 207 -1.69 18.66 24.51
CA THR A 207 -1.37 17.69 25.58
C THR A 207 -0.05 18.00 26.27
N LYS A 208 0.63 19.11 25.94
CA LYS A 208 1.91 19.49 26.57
C LYS A 208 1.78 19.75 28.07
N LYS A 209 0.66 20.35 28.51
CA LYS A 209 0.43 20.73 29.91
C LYS A 209 -0.02 19.57 30.80
N THR A 210 -0.66 18.55 30.23
CA THR A 210 -1.25 17.42 30.99
C THR A 210 -0.88 16.10 30.34
N LYS A 211 -0.04 15.30 31.02
CA LYS A 211 0.41 13.98 30.57
C LYS A 211 -0.33 12.82 31.28
N SER A 212 -1.60 13.02 31.61
CA SER A 212 -2.38 11.97 32.27
C SER A 212 -2.77 10.87 31.27
N PHE A 213 -2.87 9.64 31.76
CA PHE A 213 -3.35 8.49 30.97
C PHE A 213 -4.75 8.73 30.36
N LEU A 214 -5.55 9.59 31.00
CA LEU A 214 -6.86 10.01 30.49
C LEU A 214 -6.79 10.67 29.11
N VAL A 215 -5.72 11.41 28.80
CA VAL A 215 -5.56 12.05 27.49
C VAL A 215 -5.51 11.01 26.38
N TYR A 216 -4.76 9.92 26.61
CA TYR A 216 -4.76 8.80 25.68
C TYR A 216 -6.15 8.18 25.56
N GLY A 217 -6.84 7.93 26.67
CA GLY A 217 -8.22 7.42 26.66
C GLY A 217 -9.21 8.32 25.88
N ILE A 218 -9.12 9.64 26.03
CA ILE A 218 -9.95 10.61 25.31
C ILE A 218 -9.66 10.57 23.80
N SER A 219 -8.41 10.35 23.38
CA SER A 219 -8.06 10.24 21.96
C SER A 219 -8.83 9.12 21.24
N TRP A 220 -9.24 8.07 21.95
CA TRP A 220 -10.07 7.00 21.38
C TRP A 220 -11.49 7.42 21.03
N LEU A 221 -12.00 8.53 21.60
CA LEU A 221 -13.31 9.05 21.21
C LEU A 221 -13.35 9.42 19.73
N VAL A 222 -12.23 9.89 19.16
CA VAL A 222 -12.11 10.18 17.72
C VAL A 222 -12.29 8.89 16.90
N ILE A 223 -11.64 7.81 17.32
CA ILE A 223 -11.77 6.50 16.68
C ILE A 223 -13.20 5.99 16.77
N PHE A 224 -13.81 6.03 17.96
CA PHE A 224 -15.18 5.56 18.15
C PHE A 224 -16.17 6.39 17.34
N LEU A 225 -15.98 7.70 17.24
CA LEU A 225 -16.78 8.58 16.39
C LEU A 225 -16.70 8.17 14.91
N ILE A 226 -15.48 7.95 14.39
CA ILE A 226 -15.28 7.50 13.00
C ILE A 226 -15.97 6.14 12.76
N LEU A 227 -15.76 5.17 13.66
CA LEU A 227 -16.38 3.85 13.55
C LEU A 227 -17.91 3.91 13.65
N PHE A 228 -18.44 4.79 14.50
CA PHE A 228 -19.88 5.02 14.63
C PHE A 228 -20.48 5.60 13.35
N VAL A 229 -19.85 6.63 12.78
CA VAL A 229 -20.27 7.22 11.49
C VAL A 229 -20.26 6.18 10.39
N MET A 230 -19.17 5.40 10.27
CA MET A 230 -19.06 4.34 9.28
C MET A 230 -20.14 3.27 9.44
N LYS A 231 -20.42 2.85 10.67
CA LYS A 231 -21.48 1.86 10.96
C LYS A 231 -22.85 2.41 10.56
N THR A 232 -23.16 3.66 10.93
CA THR A 232 -24.43 4.32 10.58
C THR A 232 -24.63 4.40 9.06
N VAL A 233 -23.59 4.80 8.31
CA VAL A 233 -23.64 4.86 6.84
C VAL A 233 -23.80 3.46 6.21
N SER A 234 -23.13 2.45 6.77
CA SER A 234 -23.20 1.06 6.28
C SER A 234 -24.60 0.45 6.49
N VAL A 235 -25.17 0.62 7.68
CA VAL A 235 -26.53 0.16 8.02
C VAL A 235 -27.57 0.91 7.17
N GLY A 236 -27.43 2.23 7.06
CA GLY A 236 -28.31 3.05 6.22
C GLY A 236 -28.30 2.60 4.76
N ARG A 237 -27.13 2.21 4.23
CA ARG A 237 -27.00 1.66 2.87
C ARG A 237 -27.79 0.36 2.70
N ARG A 238 -27.78 -0.53 3.69
CA ARG A 238 -28.51 -1.80 3.59
C ARG A 238 -30.02 -1.59 3.67
N LYS A 239 -30.49 -0.67 4.51
CA LYS A 239 -31.91 -0.49 4.82
C LYS A 239 -32.64 0.45 3.85
N PHE A 240 -31.99 1.48 3.32
CA PHE A 240 -32.65 2.55 2.56
C PHE A 240 -32.16 2.73 1.12
N SER A 241 -31.09 2.03 0.70
CA SER A 241 -30.51 2.26 -0.63
C SER A 241 -31.35 1.74 -1.79
N ALA A 242 -32.24 0.77 -1.58
CA ALA A 242 -33.09 0.23 -2.64
C ALA A 242 -34.32 1.12 -2.88
N ASP A 243 -35.02 1.48 -1.80
CA ASP A 243 -36.34 2.11 -1.89
C ASP A 243 -36.29 3.65 -1.92
N PHE A 244 -35.25 4.28 -1.32
CA PHE A 244 -35.17 5.73 -1.16
C PHE A 244 -33.78 6.30 -1.51
N GLN A 245 -33.38 6.16 -2.78
CA GLN A 245 -32.04 6.56 -3.23
C GLN A 245 -31.71 8.04 -3.01
N LEU A 246 -32.68 8.96 -3.19
CA LEU A 246 -32.45 10.41 -3.04
C LEU A 246 -32.37 10.82 -1.57
N VAL A 247 -33.30 10.34 -0.73
CA VAL A 247 -33.26 10.57 0.73
C VAL A 247 -31.97 10.01 1.32
N PHE A 248 -31.56 8.82 0.88
CA PHE A 248 -30.30 8.23 1.34
C PHE A 248 -29.06 9.03 0.90
N ARG A 249 -29.07 9.66 -0.29
CA ARG A 249 -28.02 10.60 -0.72
C ARG A 249 -27.99 11.85 0.15
N LEU A 250 -29.15 12.43 0.48
CA LEU A 250 -29.25 13.57 1.38
C LEU A 250 -28.77 13.24 2.80
N ILE A 251 -29.18 12.10 3.35
CA ILE A 251 -28.73 11.62 4.68
C ILE A 251 -27.21 11.45 4.70
N LYS A 252 -26.59 10.87 3.65
CA LYS A 252 -25.13 10.81 3.55
C LYS A 252 -24.50 12.19 3.55
N GLY A 253 -25.06 13.14 2.79
CA GLY A 253 -24.58 14.52 2.76
C GLY A 253 -24.65 15.16 4.14
N LEU A 254 -25.76 14.99 4.86
CA LEU A 254 -25.94 15.53 6.20
C LEU A 254 -24.97 14.89 7.22
N ILE A 255 -24.81 13.57 7.20
CA ILE A 255 -23.81 12.87 8.04
C ILE A 255 -22.39 13.36 7.74
N PHE A 256 -22.08 13.61 6.46
CA PHE A 256 -20.78 14.13 6.08
C PHE A 256 -20.58 15.56 6.61
N LEU A 257 -21.57 16.45 6.46
CA LEU A 257 -21.51 17.82 6.97
C LEU A 257 -21.38 17.86 8.49
N THR A 258 -22.12 17.03 9.23
CA THR A 258 -21.99 16.97 10.70
C THR A 258 -20.62 16.43 11.12
N PHE A 259 -20.10 15.41 10.44
CA PHE A 259 -18.76 14.90 10.69
C PHE A 259 -17.68 15.98 10.45
N ILE A 260 -17.76 16.69 9.32
CA ILE A 260 -16.82 17.78 9.01
C ILE A 260 -16.95 18.91 10.03
N SER A 261 -18.16 19.30 10.43
CA SER A 261 -18.38 20.31 11.46
C SER A 261 -17.74 19.94 12.80
N ILE A 262 -17.89 18.69 13.23
CA ILE A 262 -17.26 18.18 14.46
C ILE A 262 -15.73 18.22 14.32
N LEU A 263 -15.19 17.76 13.19
CA LEU A 263 -13.75 17.76 12.93
C LEU A 263 -13.16 19.18 12.93
N VAL A 264 -13.82 20.13 12.25
CA VAL A 264 -13.41 21.54 12.23
C VAL A 264 -13.45 22.14 13.63
N THR A 265 -14.49 21.83 14.41
CA THR A 265 -14.61 22.29 15.80
C THR A 265 -13.48 21.74 16.67
N LEU A 266 -13.14 20.45 16.52
CA LEU A 266 -12.03 19.80 17.23
C LEU A 266 -10.65 20.38 16.85
N ILE A 267 -10.49 20.93 15.65
CA ILE A 267 -9.25 21.57 15.20
C ILE A 267 -9.19 23.04 15.65
N ALA A 268 -10.31 23.76 15.50
CA ALA A 268 -10.39 25.20 15.71
C ALA A 268 -10.43 25.59 17.19
N LEU A 269 -11.22 24.89 18.03
CA LEU A 269 -11.34 25.23 19.45
C LEU A 269 -9.99 25.11 20.20
N PRO A 270 -9.17 24.08 19.97
CA PRO A 270 -7.87 23.98 20.62
C PRO A 270 -6.75 24.76 19.93
N HIS A 271 -7.05 25.50 18.85
CA HIS A 271 -6.06 26.18 18.00
C HIS A 271 -4.94 25.23 17.54
N MET A 272 -5.30 24.07 16.98
CA MET A 272 -4.33 23.07 16.55
C MET A 272 -3.44 23.60 15.41
N THR A 273 -2.14 23.34 15.51
CA THR A 273 -1.18 23.68 14.46
C THR A 273 -1.27 22.70 13.27
N VAL A 274 -0.71 23.06 12.12
CA VAL A 274 -0.61 22.15 10.97
C VAL A 274 0.16 20.88 11.34
N GLN A 275 1.21 21.01 12.15
CA GLN A 275 1.96 19.86 12.67
C GLN A 275 1.07 18.94 13.51
N ASP A 276 0.23 19.50 14.39
CA ASP A 276 -0.68 18.69 15.21
C ASP A 276 -1.68 17.91 14.34
N ILE A 277 -2.18 18.49 13.25
CA ILE A 277 -3.07 17.80 12.29
C ILE A 277 -2.35 16.61 11.64
N ILE A 278 -1.11 16.81 11.17
CA ILE A 278 -0.29 15.75 10.58
C ILE A 278 -0.07 14.63 11.61
N VAL A 279 0.28 14.98 12.85
CA VAL A 279 0.49 14.03 13.94
C VAL A 279 -0.77 13.24 14.27
N CYS A 280 -1.95 13.87 14.24
CA CYS A 280 -3.22 13.16 14.39
C CYS A 280 -3.43 12.13 13.27
N ILE A 281 -3.17 12.48 12.01
CA ILE A 281 -3.27 11.52 10.89
C ILE A 281 -2.30 10.35 11.12
N LEU A 282 -1.05 10.64 11.46
CA LEU A 282 0.00 9.65 11.72
C LEU A 282 -0.28 8.79 12.96
N ALA A 283 -1.07 9.29 13.93
CA ALA A 283 -1.47 8.53 15.11
C ALA A 283 -2.68 7.64 14.84
N PHE A 284 -3.75 8.20 14.25
CA PHE A 284 -5.02 7.50 14.13
C PHE A 284 -5.10 6.54 12.93
N MET A 285 -4.44 6.86 11.81
CA MET A 285 -4.45 5.97 10.63
C MET A 285 -3.78 4.61 10.94
N PRO A 286 -2.58 4.54 11.55
CA PRO A 286 -2.01 3.25 11.92
C PRO A 286 -2.79 2.52 13.01
N THR A 287 -3.41 3.22 13.97
CA THR A 287 -4.30 2.56 14.95
C THR A 287 -5.51 1.92 14.28
N GLY A 288 -6.14 2.62 13.33
CA GLY A 288 -7.24 2.06 12.56
C GLY A 288 -6.85 0.80 11.80
N TRP A 289 -5.64 0.77 11.25
CA TRP A 289 -5.05 -0.43 10.66
C TRP A 289 -4.80 -1.54 11.69
N GLY A 290 -4.23 -1.22 12.85
CA GLY A 290 -4.01 -2.19 13.94
C GLY A 290 -5.30 -2.84 14.45
N MET A 291 -6.36 -2.05 14.62
CA MET A 291 -7.69 -2.59 14.95
C MET A 291 -8.24 -3.49 13.83
N LEU A 292 -8.00 -3.14 12.57
CA LEU A 292 -8.39 -3.97 11.44
C LEU A 292 -7.68 -5.33 11.50
N LEU A 293 -6.37 -5.35 11.69
CA LEU A 293 -5.58 -6.60 11.81
C LEU A 293 -6.06 -7.48 12.98
N ILE A 294 -6.34 -6.88 14.15
CA ILE A 294 -6.89 -7.61 15.30
C ILE A 294 -8.28 -8.17 14.96
N ALA A 295 -9.14 -7.39 14.30
CA ALA A 295 -10.46 -7.85 13.88
C ALA A 295 -10.38 -8.99 12.84
N GLN A 296 -9.38 -8.99 11.97
CA GLN A 296 -9.12 -10.07 11.02
C GLN A 296 -8.65 -11.35 11.72
N ALA A 297 -7.72 -11.24 12.68
CA ALA A 297 -7.25 -12.36 13.48
C ALA A 297 -8.39 -12.97 14.34
N CYS A 298 -9.29 -12.12 14.85
CA CYS A 298 -10.45 -12.53 15.65
C CYS A 298 -11.74 -12.69 14.83
N LYS A 299 -11.65 -12.96 13.52
CA LYS A 299 -12.79 -12.99 12.59
C LYS A 299 -14.02 -13.76 13.08
N PRO A 300 -13.93 -14.99 13.64
CA PRO A 300 -15.11 -15.72 14.11
C PRO A 300 -15.92 -14.96 15.18
N LEU A 301 -15.24 -14.32 16.13
CA LEU A 301 -15.87 -13.54 17.20
C LEU A 301 -16.51 -12.26 16.66
N VAL A 302 -15.81 -11.57 15.75
CA VAL A 302 -16.31 -10.34 15.12
C VAL A 302 -17.52 -10.60 14.21
N GLN A 303 -17.56 -11.75 13.57
CA GLN A 303 -18.72 -12.21 12.79
C GLN A 303 -19.92 -12.52 13.68
N GLN A 304 -19.72 -13.24 14.79
CA GLN A 304 -20.78 -13.48 15.79
C GLN A 304 -21.34 -12.18 16.36
N ALA A 305 -20.49 -11.18 16.60
CA ALA A 305 -20.90 -9.86 17.07
C ALA A 305 -21.57 -8.98 15.99
N GLY A 306 -21.64 -9.43 14.73
CA GLY A 306 -22.31 -8.72 13.63
C GLY A 306 -21.55 -7.51 13.06
N PHE A 307 -20.29 -7.31 13.43
CA PHE A 307 -19.49 -6.15 13.00
C PHE A 307 -18.69 -6.38 11.69
N TRP A 308 -18.67 -7.60 11.16
CA TRP A 308 -17.86 -7.95 9.98
C TRP A 308 -18.11 -7.07 8.76
N GLY A 309 -19.37 -6.67 8.51
CA GLY A 309 -19.70 -5.76 7.41
C GLY A 309 -19.04 -4.38 7.53
N SER A 310 -18.90 -3.87 8.76
CA SER A 310 -18.20 -2.61 9.04
C SER A 310 -16.70 -2.76 8.86
N ILE A 311 -16.11 -3.85 9.37
CA ILE A 311 -14.69 -4.19 9.20
C ILE A 311 -14.32 -4.29 7.72
N ARG A 312 -15.14 -4.97 6.92
CA ARG A 312 -14.95 -5.03 5.47
C ARG A 312 -15.01 -3.65 4.82
N THR A 313 -15.94 -2.79 5.23
CA THR A 313 -16.04 -1.42 4.68
C THR A 313 -14.82 -0.58 5.05
N LEU A 314 -14.34 -0.70 6.28
CA LEU A 314 -13.12 -0.04 6.76
C LEU A 314 -11.89 -0.51 5.99
N ALA A 315 -11.73 -1.83 5.83
CA ALA A 315 -10.63 -2.41 5.08
C ALA A 315 -10.62 -1.88 3.64
N ARG A 316 -11.77 -1.83 2.98
CA ARG A 316 -11.87 -1.28 1.62
C ARG A 316 -11.38 0.17 1.54
N GLY A 317 -11.70 0.97 2.55
CA GLY A 317 -11.22 2.35 2.67
C GLY A 317 -9.69 2.43 2.73
N TYR A 318 -9.06 1.60 3.58
CA TYR A 318 -7.59 1.52 3.63
C TYR A 318 -6.99 1.11 2.29
N GLU A 319 -7.56 0.10 1.63
CA GLU A 319 -7.06 -0.39 0.34
C GLU A 319 -7.19 0.66 -0.77
N ILE A 320 -8.25 1.47 -0.76
CA ILE A 320 -8.41 2.61 -1.66
C ILE A 320 -7.33 3.65 -1.39
N VAL A 321 -7.10 4.03 -0.13
CA VAL A 321 -6.07 5.02 0.24
C VAL A 321 -4.68 4.54 -0.16
N MET A 322 -4.33 3.28 0.16
CA MET A 322 -3.03 2.70 -0.22
C MET A 322 -2.87 2.60 -1.74
N GLY A 323 -3.91 2.17 -2.45
CA GLY A 323 -3.92 2.14 -3.92
C GLY A 323 -3.70 3.53 -4.53
N LEU A 324 -4.37 4.56 -4.02
CA LEU A 324 -4.19 5.95 -4.45
C LEU A 324 -2.77 6.48 -4.17
N LEU A 325 -2.22 6.19 -2.99
CA LEU A 325 -0.86 6.59 -2.62
C LEU A 325 0.20 5.98 -3.54
N LEU A 326 -0.01 4.75 -4.02
CA LEU A 326 0.88 4.09 -4.98
C LEU A 326 0.63 4.56 -6.42
N PHE A 327 -0.63 4.69 -6.80
CA PHE A 327 -1.02 5.02 -8.17
C PHE A 327 -0.61 6.45 -8.55
N THR A 328 -0.75 7.40 -7.61
CA THR A 328 -0.52 8.83 -7.89
C THR A 328 0.93 9.11 -8.35
N PRO A 329 1.99 8.65 -7.66
CA PRO A 329 3.36 8.83 -8.14
C PRO A 329 3.62 8.14 -9.47
N VAL A 330 3.08 6.93 -9.69
CA VAL A 330 3.25 6.19 -10.95
C VAL A 330 2.58 6.93 -12.11
N ALA A 331 1.36 7.43 -11.91
CA ALA A 331 0.63 8.20 -12.92
C ALA A 331 1.33 9.54 -13.21
N PHE A 332 1.85 10.22 -12.20
CA PHE A 332 2.64 11.43 -12.37
C PHE A 332 3.91 11.17 -13.19
N LEU A 333 4.65 10.11 -12.89
CA LEU A 333 5.85 9.72 -13.65
C LEU A 333 5.52 9.32 -15.10
N ALA A 334 4.36 8.69 -15.34
CA ALA A 334 3.92 8.30 -16.67
C ALA A 334 3.56 9.49 -17.59
N TRP A 335 3.36 10.69 -17.02
CA TRP A 335 3.19 11.92 -17.78
C TRP A 335 4.45 12.31 -18.56
N PHE A 336 5.63 11.87 -18.08
CA PHE A 336 6.91 12.21 -18.66
C PHE A 336 7.39 11.13 -19.64
N PRO A 337 7.48 11.40 -20.96
CA PRO A 337 7.83 10.38 -21.95
C PRO A 337 9.21 9.73 -21.72
N PHE A 338 10.17 10.50 -21.20
CA PHE A 338 11.53 10.02 -20.94
C PHE A 338 11.57 8.89 -19.90
N VAL A 339 10.64 8.83 -18.95
CA VAL A 339 10.60 7.79 -17.91
C VAL A 339 10.28 6.43 -18.56
N SER A 340 9.30 6.42 -19.47
CA SER A 340 8.93 5.22 -20.22
C SER A 340 10.06 4.74 -21.14
N GLU A 341 10.79 5.66 -21.79
CA GLU A 341 11.95 5.32 -22.61
C GLU A 341 13.10 4.76 -21.78
N PHE A 342 13.41 5.40 -20.65
CA PHE A 342 14.44 4.94 -19.72
C PHE A 342 14.14 3.53 -19.21
N GLN A 343 12.90 3.29 -18.76
CA GLN A 343 12.45 1.97 -18.33
C GLN A 343 12.64 0.93 -19.42
N THR A 344 12.23 1.23 -20.66
CA THR A 344 12.32 0.27 -21.77
C THR A 344 13.77 -0.12 -22.07
N ARG A 345 14.69 0.87 -22.09
CA ARG A 345 16.13 0.63 -22.31
C ARG A 345 16.79 -0.13 -21.16
N MET A 346 16.30 0.05 -19.94
CA MET A 346 16.76 -0.67 -18.77
C MET A 346 16.31 -2.13 -18.78
N LEU A 347 15.06 -2.40 -19.16
CA LEU A 347 14.47 -3.75 -19.14
C LEU A 347 14.86 -4.60 -20.34
N PHE A 348 15.14 -3.97 -21.48
CA PHE A 348 15.34 -4.69 -22.73
C PHE A 348 16.62 -4.26 -23.44
N ASN A 349 17.31 -5.25 -24.01
CA ASN A 349 18.44 -5.01 -24.90
C ASN A 349 18.01 -4.10 -26.09
N GLN A 350 18.94 -3.30 -26.64
CA GLN A 350 18.66 -2.26 -27.65
C GLN A 350 17.89 -2.77 -28.88
N ALA A 351 18.16 -4.00 -29.32
CA ALA A 351 17.46 -4.63 -30.45
C ALA A 351 15.96 -4.84 -30.16
N PHE A 352 15.60 -5.19 -28.93
CA PHE A 352 14.23 -5.40 -28.50
C PHE A 352 13.52 -4.09 -28.14
N SER A 353 14.26 -3.13 -27.58
CA SER A 353 13.78 -1.77 -27.33
C SER A 353 13.24 -1.09 -28.61
N ARG A 354 13.92 -1.27 -29.75
CA ARG A 354 13.45 -0.75 -31.05
C ARG A 354 12.13 -1.39 -31.49
N GLY A 355 11.96 -2.70 -31.28
CA GLY A 355 10.71 -3.41 -31.60
C GLY A 355 9.51 -2.94 -30.77
N LEU A 356 9.72 -2.65 -29.47
CA LEU A 356 8.67 -2.10 -28.59
C LEU A 356 8.27 -0.68 -28.97
N GLN A 357 9.23 0.17 -29.36
CA GLN A 357 8.93 1.52 -29.86
C GLN A 357 8.07 1.47 -31.14
N ILE A 358 8.37 0.56 -32.05
CA ILE A 358 7.58 0.34 -33.27
C ILE A 358 6.17 -0.15 -32.92
N SER A 359 6.02 -1.07 -31.96
CA SER A 359 4.72 -1.55 -31.48
C SER A 359 3.86 -0.41 -30.90
N ARG A 360 4.46 0.50 -30.12
CA ARG A 360 3.76 1.66 -29.55
C ARG A 360 3.27 2.62 -30.63
N ILE A 361 4.07 2.87 -31.66
CA ILE A 361 3.69 3.70 -32.83
C ILE A 361 2.55 3.04 -33.63
N LEU A 362 2.66 1.73 -33.90
CA LEU A 362 1.64 0.97 -34.63
C LEU A 362 0.33 0.83 -33.86
N GLY A 363 0.40 0.69 -32.53
CA GLY A 363 -0.76 0.65 -31.63
C GLY A 363 -1.54 1.95 -31.63
N GLY A 364 -0.85 3.10 -31.65
CA GLY A 364 -1.46 4.42 -31.82
C GLY A 364 -2.24 4.53 -33.13
N HIS A 365 -1.63 4.14 -34.25
CA HIS A 365 -2.28 4.17 -35.56
C HIS A 365 -3.48 3.20 -35.70
N ARG A 366 -3.47 2.07 -35.00
CA ARG A 366 -4.59 1.12 -35.01
C ARG A 366 -5.81 1.67 -34.28
N LYS A 367 -5.60 2.48 -33.24
CA LYS A 367 -6.67 3.17 -32.50
C LYS A 367 -7.32 4.26 -33.34
N ASP A 368 -6.51 5.05 -34.07
CA ASP A 368 -6.99 6.09 -35.01
C ASP A 368 -7.74 5.52 -36.23
N ARG A 369 -7.36 4.33 -36.72
CA ARG A 369 -8.14 3.65 -37.77
C ARG A 369 -9.46 3.08 -37.25
N SER A 370 -9.50 2.66 -35.98
CA SER A 370 -10.73 2.12 -35.38
C SER A 370 -11.77 3.19 -35.04
N SER A 371 -11.35 4.44 -34.78
CA SER A 371 -12.26 5.58 -34.61
C SER A 371 -12.80 6.07 -35.95
N ARG A 372 -12.01 5.98 -37.04
CA ARG A 372 -12.43 6.42 -38.39
C ARG A 372 -13.39 5.47 -39.11
N ASN A 373 -13.53 4.23 -38.67
CA ASN A 373 -14.48 3.24 -39.21
C ASN A 373 -15.79 3.17 -38.39
N LYS A 374 -16.00 4.09 -37.44
CA LYS A 374 -17.20 4.19 -36.60
C LYS A 374 -18.02 5.46 -36.84
N GLU A 375 -17.59 6.29 -37.79
CA GLU A 375 -18.40 7.29 -38.49
C GLU A 375 -18.74 6.72 -39.87
#